data_AF-A0A7K4FBZ5-F1
#
_entry.id   AF-A0A7K4FBZ5-F1
#
_cell.length_a   1.000
_cell.length_b   1.000
_cell.length_c   1.000
_cell.angle_alpha   90.00
_cell.angle_beta   90.00
_cell.angle_gamma   90.00
#
_symmetry.space_group_name_H-M   'P 1'
#
loop_
_entity.id
_entity.type
_entity.pdbx_description
1 polymer ?
#
loop_
_entity_poly.entity_id
_entity_poly.type
_entity_poly.pdbx_seq_one_letter_code
_entity_poly.pdbx_strand_id
1 'polypeptide(L)'
;MTELQLAGSGGWIYADVTEEQVTKSKLVPNMEKHFLAPIGKLDTTKMLKHFCKQCDSEFEGPTKIQIEEQPNEAVADGLILIERGQYTCHKCNSIIGEYRVFQKKDE
;
A
#
# COMPACT_ATOMS: atom_id res chain seq x y z
N MET A 1 9.35 -0.22 15.18
CA MET A 1 8.12 -0.38 14.36
C MET A 1 7.15 0.68 14.85
N THR A 2 6.37 1.26 13.94
CA THR A 2 5.47 2.37 14.23
C THR A 2 4.13 2.08 13.57
N GLU A 3 3.05 2.19 14.33
CA GLU A 3 1.71 2.10 13.79
C GLU A 3 1.35 3.40 13.06
N LEU A 4 0.98 3.32 11.79
CA LEU A 4 0.59 4.49 11.01
C LEU A 4 -0.68 4.23 10.20
N GLN A 5 -1.47 5.28 10.06
CA GLN A 5 -2.59 5.32 9.13
C GLN A 5 -2.08 5.72 7.74
N LEU A 6 -2.17 4.79 6.81
CA LEU A 6 -1.67 4.92 5.45
C LEU A 6 -2.88 5.14 4.53
N ALA A 7 -2.95 6.33 3.94
CA ALA A 7 -4.02 6.71 3.04
C ALA A 7 -3.87 6.02 1.68
N GLY A 8 -4.99 5.53 1.17
CA GLY A 8 -5.16 5.02 -0.19
C GLY A 8 -6.25 5.79 -0.94
N SER A 9 -6.47 5.42 -2.20
CA SER A 9 -7.48 6.05 -3.06
C SER A 9 -8.93 5.79 -2.61
N GLY A 10 -9.18 4.64 -1.99
CA GLY A 10 -10.51 4.19 -1.57
C GLY A 10 -10.65 3.99 -0.07
N GLY A 11 -9.73 4.54 0.73
CA GLY A 11 -9.79 4.44 2.19
C GLY A 11 -8.43 4.60 2.84
N TRP A 12 -8.22 3.90 3.96
CA TRP A 12 -6.93 3.88 4.65
C TRP A 12 -6.68 2.54 5.33
N ILE A 13 -5.42 2.23 5.58
CA ILE A 13 -5.01 1.03 6.32
C ILE A 13 -4.18 1.49 7.51
N TYR A 14 -4.50 0.99 8.70
CA TYR A 14 -3.70 1.19 9.90
C TYR A 14 -2.87 -0.07 10.13
N ALA A 15 -1.55 0.08 10.04
CA ALA A 15 -0.64 -1.05 10.09
C ALA A 15 0.67 -0.67 10.79
N ASP A 16 1.33 -1.69 11.33
CA ASP A 16 2.70 -1.60 11.81
C ASP A 16 3.67 -1.52 10.64
N VAL A 17 4.39 -0.40 10.56
CA VAL A 17 5.38 -0.14 9.52
C VAL A 17 6.78 0.08 10.08
N THR A 18 7.79 -0.14 9.26
CA THR A 18 9.19 0.14 9.59
C THR A 18 9.52 1.62 9.43
N GLU A 19 10.58 2.11 10.07
CA GLU A 19 11.04 3.51 9.92
C GLU A 19 11.35 3.88 8.45
N GLU A 20 11.84 2.92 7.68
CA GLU A 20 12.04 3.08 6.24
C GLU A 20 10.71 3.30 5.50
N GLN A 21 9.68 2.52 5.82
CA GLN A 21 8.33 2.69 5.27
C GLN A 21 7.70 4.01 5.74
N VAL A 22 7.92 4.43 6.98
CA VAL A 22 7.48 5.76 7.48
C VAL A 22 8.09 6.86 6.61
N THR A 23 9.38 6.78 6.32
CA THR A 23 10.06 7.77 5.49
C THR A 23 9.51 7.76 4.06
N LYS A 24 9.34 6.57 3.45
CA LYS A 24 8.77 6.43 2.09
C LYS A 24 7.32 6.90 2.00
N SER A 25 6.53 6.70 3.06
CA SER A 25 5.11 7.06 3.07
C SER A 25 4.84 8.56 2.97
N LYS A 26 5.83 9.40 3.32
CA LYS A 26 5.78 10.85 3.18
C LYS A 26 6.03 11.27 1.73
N LEU A 27 5.02 11.07 0.89
CA LEU A 27 5.08 11.46 -0.53
C LEU A 27 5.24 12.98 -0.71
N VAL A 28 4.71 13.77 0.23
CA VAL A 28 4.79 15.23 0.23
C VAL A 28 5.48 15.70 1.52
N PRO A 29 6.63 16.39 1.46
CA PRO A 29 7.45 16.71 2.63
C PRO A 29 6.77 17.65 3.64
N ASN A 30 5.70 18.34 3.25
CA ASN A 30 4.93 19.26 4.10
C ASN A 30 3.50 18.78 4.38
N MET A 31 3.23 17.47 4.25
CA MET A 31 1.93 16.90 4.56
C MET A 31 2.06 15.88 5.68
N GLU A 32 1.22 16.00 6.70
CA GLU A 32 1.15 15.03 7.81
C GLU A 32 0.51 13.69 7.40
N LYS A 33 0.07 13.55 6.15
CA LYS A 33 -0.53 12.33 5.63
C LYS A 33 0.52 11.38 5.08
N HIS A 34 0.42 10.14 5.51
CA HIS A 34 1.20 9.02 5.03
C HIS A 34 0.42 8.27 3.95
N PHE A 35 1.06 7.88 2.85
CA PHE A 35 0.42 7.23 1.71
C PHE A 35 0.88 5.78 1.53
N LEU A 36 -0.03 4.92 1.06
CA LEU A 36 0.26 3.51 0.70
C LEU A 36 1.06 3.36 -0.59
N ALA A 37 0.89 4.27 -1.55
CA ALA A 37 1.52 4.14 -2.86
C ALA A 37 3.07 4.06 -2.82
N PRO A 38 3.80 4.92 -2.08
CA PRO A 38 5.26 4.95 -2.11
C PRO A 38 5.95 3.93 -1.18
N ILE A 39 5.24 3.28 -0.24
CA ILE A 39 5.87 2.37 0.73
C ILE A 39 6.09 0.96 0.21
N GLY A 40 5.42 0.58 -0.89
CA GLY A 40 5.44 -0.78 -1.42
C GLY A 40 4.47 -1.74 -0.71
N LYS A 41 4.79 -3.04 -0.76
CA LYS A 41 3.96 -4.10 -0.19
C LYS A 41 4.01 -4.07 1.34
N LEU A 42 2.84 -3.94 1.95
CA LEU A 42 2.64 -4.13 3.38
C LEU A 42 2.42 -5.60 3.67
N ASP A 43 2.92 -6.00 4.83
CA ASP A 43 2.63 -7.30 5.39
C ASP A 43 1.20 -7.29 5.94
N THR A 44 0.34 -8.19 5.45
CA THR A 44 -1.04 -8.32 5.94
C THR A 44 -1.09 -8.67 7.42
N THR A 45 -0.09 -9.38 7.95
CA THR A 45 -0.06 -9.73 9.38
C THR A 45 0.13 -8.51 10.29
N LYS A 46 0.66 -7.42 9.74
CA LYS A 46 0.89 -6.15 10.44
C LYS A 46 -0.28 -5.17 10.31
N MET A 47 -1.30 -5.52 9.52
CA MET A 47 -2.49 -4.69 9.36
C MET A 47 -3.46 -4.93 10.51
N LEU A 48 -3.63 -3.90 11.33
CA LEU A 48 -4.47 -3.95 12.52
C LEU A 48 -5.93 -3.67 12.16
N LYS A 49 -6.16 -2.69 11.28
CA LYS A 49 -7.49 -2.28 10.84
C LYS A 49 -7.43 -1.53 9.52
N HIS A 50 -8.56 -1.42 8.85
CA HIS A 50 -8.68 -0.67 7.60
C HIS A 50 -10.06 -0.02 7.49
N PHE A 51 -10.12 1.09 6.77
CA PHE A 51 -11.35 1.75 6.41
C PHE A 51 -11.61 1.64 4.93
N CYS A 52 -12.85 1.32 4.58
CA CYS A 52 -13.31 1.27 3.21
C CYS A 52 -14.27 2.43 2.94
N LYS A 53 -13.93 3.32 2.02
CA LYS A 53 -14.77 4.44 1.60
C LYS A 53 -16.06 3.98 0.93
N GLN A 54 -16.04 2.87 0.20
CA GLN A 54 -17.24 2.32 -0.45
C GLN A 54 -18.25 1.78 0.56
N CYS A 55 -17.78 1.19 1.66
CA CYS A 55 -18.63 0.74 2.75
C CYS A 55 -18.96 1.85 3.75
N ASP A 56 -18.23 2.96 3.70
CA ASP A 56 -18.19 4.01 4.73
C ASP A 56 -18.07 3.40 6.14
N SER A 57 -17.15 2.45 6.29
CA SER A 57 -17.01 1.64 7.51
C SER A 57 -15.56 1.27 7.77
N GLU A 58 -15.22 1.22 9.06
CA GLU A 58 -13.98 0.67 9.58
C GLU A 58 -14.14 -0.82 9.84
N PHE A 59 -13.09 -1.58 9.55
CA PHE A 59 -13.02 -3.02 9.71
C PHE A 59 -11.75 -3.37 10.47
N GLU A 60 -11.89 -4.25 11.46
CA GLU A 60 -10.73 -4.81 12.15
C GLU A 60 -10.07 -5.91 11.33
N GLY A 61 -8.75 -6.01 11.47
CA GLY A 61 -7.91 -7.00 10.81
C GLY A 61 -7.46 -6.61 9.39
N PRO A 62 -6.78 -7.54 8.72
CA PRO A 62 -6.17 -7.30 7.43
C PRO A 62 -7.20 -7.13 6.32
N THR A 63 -6.81 -6.33 5.33
CA THR A 63 -7.47 -6.27 4.03
C THR A 63 -6.92 -7.38 3.13
N LYS A 64 -7.67 -7.78 2.10
CA LYS A 64 -7.21 -8.76 1.12
C LYS A 64 -6.22 -8.08 0.18
N ILE A 65 -5.14 -8.78 -0.18
CA ILE A 65 -4.23 -8.33 -1.23
C ILE A 65 -4.55 -9.10 -2.50
N GLN A 66 -4.76 -8.37 -3.59
CA GLN A 66 -4.86 -8.92 -4.93
C GLN A 66 -3.60 -8.53 -5.71
N ILE A 67 -2.77 -9.50 -6.01
CA ILE A 67 -1.53 -9.31 -6.79
C ILE A 67 -1.90 -9.43 -8.27
N GLU A 68 -1.44 -8.48 -9.09
CA GLU A 68 -1.62 -8.56 -10.54
C GLU A 68 -0.69 -9.64 -11.13
N GLU A 69 -1.20 -10.44 -12.07
CA GLU A 69 -0.51 -11.61 -12.63
C GLU A 69 0.68 -11.27 -13.54
N GLN A 70 0.93 -9.99 -13.84
CA GLN A 70 2.02 -9.52 -14.69
C GLN A 70 3.14 -8.84 -13.87
N PRO A 71 3.99 -9.62 -13.18
CA PRO A 71 5.22 -9.09 -12.62
C PRO A 71 6.26 -8.86 -13.73
N ASN A 72 7.17 -7.90 -13.52
CA ASN A 72 8.32 -7.58 -14.36
C ASN A 72 8.04 -6.73 -15.62
N GLU A 73 7.13 -5.76 -15.52
CA GLU A 73 6.92 -4.79 -16.58
C GLU A 73 8.06 -3.75 -16.60
N ALA A 74 8.71 -3.56 -17.75
CA ALA A 74 9.70 -2.51 -17.93
C ALA A 74 8.97 -1.16 -18.07
N VAL A 75 8.98 -0.36 -17.00
CA VAL A 75 8.26 0.92 -16.94
C VAL A 75 9.11 2.09 -17.46
N ALA A 76 10.44 2.02 -17.31
CA ALA A 76 11.40 3.00 -17.79
C ALA A 76 12.80 2.36 -17.93
N ASP A 77 13.73 3.06 -18.60
CA ASP A 77 15.12 2.61 -18.68
C ASP A 77 15.71 2.39 -17.27
N GLY A 78 16.09 1.14 -16.99
CA GLY A 78 16.65 0.74 -15.69
C GLY A 78 15.64 0.59 -14.55
N LEU A 79 14.32 0.68 -14.79
CA LEU A 79 13.29 0.49 -13.75
C LEU A 79 12.27 -0.58 -14.16
N ILE A 80 12.19 -1.66 -13.39
CA ILE A 80 11.28 -2.77 -13.61
C ILE A 80 10.24 -2.76 -12.49
N LEU A 81 8.95 -2.74 -12.86
CA LEU A 81 7.86 -3.00 -11.92
C LEU A 81 7.78 -4.52 -11.71
N ILE A 82 8.34 -4.99 -10.60
CA ILE A 82 8.42 -6.43 -10.31
C ILE A 82 7.16 -6.96 -9.65
N GLU A 83 6.42 -6.11 -8.94
CA GLU A 83 5.15 -6.50 -8.34
C GLU A 83 4.21 -5.30 -8.27
N ARG A 84 2.95 -5.51 -8.67
CA ARG A 84 1.86 -4.60 -8.40
C ARG A 84 0.75 -5.35 -7.70
N GLY A 85 0.17 -4.74 -6.69
CA GLY A 85 -1.00 -5.29 -6.04
C GLY A 85 -1.92 -4.23 -5.49
N GLN A 86 -3.14 -4.66 -5.18
CA GLN A 86 -4.21 -3.82 -4.70
C GLN A 86 -4.71 -4.37 -3.36
N TYR A 87 -4.83 -3.49 -2.38
CA TYR A 87 -5.51 -3.79 -1.13
C TYR A 87 -7.01 -3.63 -1.34
N THR A 88 -7.78 -4.68 -1.07
CA THR A 88 -9.22 -4.74 -1.31
C THR A 88 -10.00 -5.02 -0.04
N CYS A 89 -11.10 -4.30 0.15
CA CYS A 89 -11.98 -4.51 1.29
C CYS A 89 -12.50 -5.94 1.30
N HIS A 90 -12.44 -6.62 2.44
CA HIS A 90 -12.87 -8.02 2.52
C HIS A 90 -14.38 -8.20 2.30
N LYS A 91 -15.18 -7.15 2.52
CA LYS A 91 -16.65 -7.18 2.49
C LYS A 91 -17.22 -6.87 1.11
N CYS A 92 -16.70 -5.85 0.43
CA CYS A 92 -17.23 -5.37 -0.85
C CYS A 92 -16.24 -5.50 -2.01
N ASN A 93 -15.04 -6.05 -1.77
CA ASN A 93 -13.97 -6.18 -2.76
C ASN A 93 -13.52 -4.88 -3.42
N SER A 94 -13.91 -3.72 -2.87
CA SER A 94 -13.49 -2.41 -3.39
C SER A 94 -12.03 -2.14 -3.05
N ILE A 95 -11.33 -1.47 -3.96
CA ILE A 95 -9.91 -1.11 -3.82
C ILE A 95 -9.78 -0.01 -2.76
N ILE A 96 -9.01 -0.27 -1.71
CA ILE A 96 -8.66 0.68 -0.64
C ILE A 96 -7.43 1.47 -1.06
N GLY A 97 -6.45 0.79 -1.64
CA GLY A 97 -5.21 1.40 -2.12
C GLY A 97 -4.41 0.43 -2.98
N GLU A 98 -3.42 0.95 -3.67
CA GLU A 98 -2.51 0.16 -4.50
C GLU A 98 -1.09 0.28 -3.97
N TYR A 99 -0.29 -0.75 -4.20
CA TYR A 99 1.14 -0.71 -4.01
C TYR A 99 1.87 -1.16 -5.26
N ARG A 100 3.10 -0.65 -5.40
CA ARG A 100 4.01 -1.02 -6.49
C ARG A 100 5.38 -1.27 -5.91
N VAL A 101 6.02 -2.32 -6.36
CA VAL A 101 7.39 -2.67 -6.01
C VAL A 101 8.21 -2.54 -7.28
N PHE A 102 9.12 -1.57 -7.25
CA PHE A 102 10.05 -1.36 -8.35
C PHE A 102 11.41 -1.93 -7.97
N GLN A 103 12.01 -2.63 -8.91
CA GLN A 103 13.40 -3.01 -8.88
C GLN A 103 14.14 -2.12 -9.88
N LYS A 104 15.14 -1.38 -9.40
CA LYS A 104 16.11 -0.79 -10.31
C LYS A 104 16.93 -1.93 -10.90
N LYS A 105 17.01 -1.96 -12.22
CA LYS A 105 17.98 -2.78 -12.95
C LYS A 105 19.31 -2.04 -12.82
N ASP A 106 19.89 -2.08 -11.63
CA ASP A 106 21.20 -1.49 -11.42
C ASP A 106 22.25 -2.31 -12.19
N GLU A 107 23.20 -1.55 -12.75
CA GLU A 107 24.51 -1.85 -13.35
C GLU A 107 25.12 -3.25 -13.08
#